data_AF-T1BZK2-F1
#
_entry.id   AF-T1BZK2-F1
#
_cell.length_a   1.000
_cell.length_b   1.000
_cell.length_c   1.000
_cell.angle_alpha   90.00
_cell.angle_beta   90.00
_cell.angle_gamma   90.00
#
_symmetry.space_group_name_H-M   'P 1'
#
loop_
_entity.id
_entity.type
_entity.pdbx_description
1 polymer ?
#
loop_
_entity_poly.entity_id
_entity_poly.type
_entity_poly.pdbx_seq_one_letter_code
_entity_poly.pdbx_strand_id
1 'polypeptide(L)'
;RLMRDGHQCVVFDVNSAAVEQLVEAGAIGSTSLDDFVAKLDRPRAAWVMVPAGEITEQTINDLAARMDSGDTIVDGGNSYYRDDIRRSAKLQESGIHLVDCGTSGGVFGLDRGYCLMIGGEPAAVTHLEPIFASVAPGLESAPRSPGRTGAPAQCELGYLFCGPNGSGHFVKMVHNGIEYGMMAS
;
A
#
# COMPACT_ATOMS: atom_id res chain seq x y z
N ARG A 1 2.67 -0.97 12.26
CA ARG A 1 4.02 -0.42 11.99
C ARG A 1 3.97 1.10 11.82
N LEU A 2 3.14 1.63 10.93
CA LEU A 2 2.93 3.08 10.75
C LEU A 2 2.79 3.85 12.08
N MET A 3 1.89 3.42 12.97
CA MET A 3 1.73 4.07 14.28
C MET A 3 2.98 4.02 15.17
N ARG A 4 3.80 2.96 15.08
CA ARG A 4 5.07 2.87 15.82
C ARG A 4 6.10 3.87 15.31
N ASP A 5 5.97 4.30 14.07
CA ASP A 5 6.83 5.31 13.42
C ASP A 5 6.20 6.71 13.46
N GLY A 6 5.16 6.92 14.28
CA GLY A 6 4.57 8.24 14.56
C GLY A 6 3.47 8.69 13.60
N HIS A 7 3.08 7.88 12.61
CA HIS A 7 1.97 8.21 11.72
C HIS A 7 0.63 8.06 12.44
N GLN A 8 -0.28 9.01 12.21
CA GLN A 8 -1.67 8.86 12.61
C GLN A 8 -2.38 7.93 11.64
N CYS A 9 -3.09 6.92 12.16
CA CYS A 9 -3.81 5.96 11.34
C CYS A 9 -5.30 5.99 11.72
N VAL A 10 -6.14 6.31 10.74
CA VAL A 10 -7.58 6.02 10.82
C VAL A 10 -7.79 4.60 10.30
N VAL A 11 -8.63 3.81 10.97
CA VAL A 11 -8.86 2.40 10.63
C VAL A 11 -10.34 2.10 10.49
N PHE A 12 -10.66 1.22 9.53
CA PHE A 12 -12.00 0.74 9.24
C PHE A 12 -11.96 -0.75 8.89
N ASP A 13 -12.95 -1.50 9.36
CA ASP A 13 -13.23 -2.87 8.94
C ASP A 13 -14.74 -3.12 9.10
N VAL A 14 -15.31 -4.01 8.30
CA VAL A 14 -16.70 -4.47 8.45
C VAL A 14 -16.92 -5.21 9.78
N ASN A 15 -15.85 -5.75 10.36
CA ASN A 15 -15.82 -6.34 11.69
C ASN A 15 -15.40 -5.29 12.73
N SER A 16 -16.37 -4.79 13.49
CA SER A 16 -16.13 -3.77 14.53
C SER A 16 -15.12 -4.21 15.59
N ALA A 17 -15.06 -5.51 15.92
CA ALA A 17 -14.09 -6.02 16.89
C ALA A 17 -12.64 -5.89 16.40
N ALA A 18 -12.39 -5.93 15.08
CA ALA A 18 -11.06 -5.68 14.52
C ALA A 18 -10.67 -4.19 14.63
N VAL A 19 -11.65 -3.29 14.47
CA VAL A 19 -11.46 -1.85 14.67
C VAL A 19 -11.12 -1.56 16.13
N GLU A 20 -11.89 -2.10 17.08
CA GLU A 20 -11.69 -1.91 18.51
C GLU A 20 -10.28 -2.32 18.96
N GLN A 21 -9.77 -3.46 18.49
CA GLN A 21 -8.40 -3.91 18.79
C GLN A 21 -7.32 -2.91 18.34
N LEU A 22 -7.50 -2.26 17.19
CA LEU A 22 -6.55 -1.26 16.70
C LEU A 22 -6.69 0.08 17.44
N VAL A 23 -7.90 0.43 17.88
CA VAL A 23 -8.13 1.60 18.74
C VAL A 23 -7.44 1.45 20.08
N GLU A 24 -7.51 0.28 20.70
CA GLU A 24 -6.76 -0.03 21.94
C GLU A 24 -5.24 0.12 21.75
N ALA A 25 -4.74 -0.14 20.54
CA ALA A 25 -3.34 0.05 20.16
C ALA A 25 -2.98 1.50 19.75
N GLY A 26 -3.94 2.43 19.77
CA GLY A 26 -3.73 3.86 19.52
C GLY A 26 -4.21 4.38 18.15
N ALA A 27 -4.92 3.58 17.36
CA ALA A 27 -5.51 4.02 16.10
C ALA A 27 -6.77 4.88 16.32
N ILE A 28 -7.13 5.67 15.31
CA ILE A 28 -8.41 6.38 15.26
C ILE A 28 -9.43 5.47 14.59
N GLY A 29 -10.39 4.95 15.36
CA GLY A 29 -11.44 4.08 14.84
C GLY A 29 -12.46 4.84 14.00
N SER A 30 -13.06 4.15 13.03
CA SER A 30 -14.21 4.63 12.26
C SER A 30 -15.30 3.57 12.17
N THR A 31 -16.55 4.03 12.02
CA THR A 31 -17.76 3.19 12.08
C THR A 31 -18.40 2.93 10.73
N SER A 32 -17.99 3.69 9.70
CA SER A 32 -18.43 3.56 8.32
C SER A 32 -17.36 4.13 7.38
N LEU A 33 -17.46 3.86 6.08
CA LEU A 33 -16.57 4.49 5.09
C LEU A 33 -16.73 6.02 5.03
N ASP A 34 -17.94 6.54 5.27
CA ASP A 34 -18.16 8.00 5.35
C ASP A 34 -17.43 8.61 6.55
N ASP A 35 -17.52 7.97 7.72
CA ASP A 35 -16.80 8.37 8.93
C ASP A 35 -15.28 8.22 8.77
N PHE A 36 -14.83 7.15 8.10
CA PHE A 36 -13.42 6.93 7.76
C PHE A 36 -12.86 8.08 6.90
N VAL A 37 -13.50 8.38 5.77
CA VAL A 37 -13.04 9.41 4.82
C VAL A 37 -13.11 10.82 5.44
N ALA A 38 -14.08 11.07 6.31
CA ALA A 38 -14.22 12.34 7.03
C ALA A 38 -13.08 12.61 8.02
N LYS A 39 -12.42 11.55 8.52
CA LYS A 39 -11.32 11.63 9.49
C LYS A 39 -9.93 11.70 8.84
N LEU A 40 -9.83 11.57 7.51
CA LEU A 40 -8.58 11.67 6.78
C LEU A 40 -8.27 13.12 6.38
N ASP A 41 -7.01 13.53 6.54
CA ASP A 41 -6.51 14.80 6.05
C ASP A 41 -6.39 14.79 4.53
N ARG A 42 -6.64 15.95 3.90
CA ARG A 42 -6.49 16.12 2.44
C ARG A 42 -5.05 16.55 2.08
N PRO A 43 -4.50 16.11 0.94
CA PRO A 43 -5.03 15.06 0.05
C PRO A 43 -5.01 13.70 0.76
N ARG A 44 -6.12 12.97 0.66
CA ARG A 44 -6.35 11.76 1.46
C ARG A 44 -5.57 10.59 0.88
N ALA A 45 -5.14 9.70 1.77
CA ALA A 45 -4.57 8.40 1.41
C ALA A 45 -5.34 7.28 2.11
N ALA A 46 -5.95 6.39 1.32
CA ALA A 46 -6.66 5.21 1.83
C ALA A 46 -5.96 3.93 1.37
N TRP A 47 -5.37 3.17 2.31
CA TRP A 47 -4.68 1.92 2.01
C TRP A 47 -5.60 0.72 2.25
N VAL A 48 -5.95 0.01 1.18
CA VAL A 48 -6.87 -1.13 1.14
C VAL A 48 -6.09 -2.45 1.28
N MET A 49 -6.47 -3.26 2.26
CA MET A 49 -5.88 -4.58 2.56
C MET A 49 -6.96 -5.67 2.68
N VAL A 50 -7.85 -5.75 1.68
CA VAL A 50 -8.99 -6.69 1.65
C VAL A 50 -8.74 -7.82 0.65
N PRO A 51 -9.53 -8.92 0.68
CA PRO A 51 -9.39 -10.00 -0.29
C PRO A 51 -9.56 -9.53 -1.74
N ALA A 52 -8.69 -10.01 -2.62
CA ALA A 52 -8.69 -9.65 -4.03
C ALA A 52 -9.99 -10.06 -4.75
N GLY A 53 -10.28 -9.38 -5.85
CA GLY A 53 -11.47 -9.60 -6.67
C GLY A 53 -12.57 -8.59 -6.36
N GLU A 54 -13.80 -9.08 -6.24
CA GLU A 54 -15.01 -8.24 -6.09
C GLU A 54 -14.98 -7.38 -4.82
N ILE A 55 -14.42 -7.89 -3.72
CA ILE A 55 -14.36 -7.13 -2.45
C ILE A 55 -13.46 -5.90 -2.61
N THR A 56 -12.27 -6.06 -3.19
CA THR A 56 -11.39 -4.92 -3.52
C THR A 56 -12.06 -3.97 -4.51
N GLU A 57 -12.73 -4.49 -5.55
CA GLU A 57 -13.44 -3.66 -6.54
C GLU A 57 -14.49 -2.78 -5.88
N GLN A 58 -15.35 -3.36 -5.05
CA GLN A 58 -16.40 -2.64 -4.32
C GLN A 58 -15.81 -1.63 -3.35
N THR A 59 -14.81 -2.03 -2.56
CA THR A 59 -14.15 -1.15 -1.58
C THR A 59 -13.53 0.08 -2.26
N ILE A 60 -12.83 -0.11 -3.38
CA ILE A 60 -12.22 0.99 -4.14
C ILE A 60 -13.31 1.91 -4.71
N ASN A 61 -14.38 1.35 -5.29
CA ASN A 61 -15.49 2.16 -5.83
C ASN A 61 -16.22 2.95 -4.73
N ASP A 62 -16.44 2.34 -3.57
CA ASP A 62 -17.09 2.97 -2.43
C ASP A 62 -16.25 4.09 -1.83
N LEU A 63 -14.94 3.90 -1.71
CA LEU A 63 -14.00 4.96 -1.33
C LEU A 63 -14.01 6.09 -2.36
N ALA A 64 -13.91 5.76 -3.65
CA ALA A 64 -13.89 6.74 -4.72
C ALA A 64 -15.15 7.60 -4.77
N ALA A 65 -16.32 7.04 -4.45
CA ALA A 65 -17.58 7.79 -4.36
C ALA A 65 -17.61 8.83 -3.22
N ARG A 66 -16.66 8.77 -2.29
CA ARG A 66 -16.58 9.62 -1.08
C ARG A 66 -15.35 10.52 -1.05
N MET A 67 -14.38 10.25 -1.91
CA MET A 67 -13.10 10.95 -1.99
C MET A 67 -13.13 12.06 -3.05
N ASP A 68 -12.22 13.01 -2.90
CA ASP A 68 -12.14 14.17 -3.78
C ASP A 68 -11.02 14.00 -4.82
N SER A 69 -11.09 14.78 -5.90
CA SER A 69 -9.99 14.87 -6.88
C SER A 69 -8.66 15.23 -6.20
N GLY A 70 -7.60 14.50 -6.53
CA GLY A 70 -6.27 14.59 -5.92
C GLY A 70 -6.04 13.62 -4.76
N ASP A 71 -7.07 12.96 -4.24
CA ASP A 71 -6.90 11.91 -3.24
C ASP A 71 -6.34 10.62 -3.87
N THR A 72 -5.73 9.76 -3.04
CA THR A 72 -5.07 8.52 -3.46
C THR A 72 -5.64 7.31 -2.73
N ILE A 73 -5.96 6.26 -3.50
CA ILE A 73 -6.28 4.93 -2.99
C ILE A 73 -5.09 4.01 -3.27
N VAL A 74 -4.60 3.30 -2.25
CA VAL A 74 -3.55 2.29 -2.37
C VAL A 74 -4.17 0.91 -2.29
N ASP A 75 -4.04 0.08 -3.32
CA ASP A 75 -4.36 -1.35 -3.23
C ASP A 75 -3.10 -2.10 -2.82
N GLY A 76 -3.02 -2.53 -1.56
CA GLY A 76 -1.90 -3.32 -1.04
C GLY A 76 -2.15 -4.82 -0.99
N GLY A 77 -3.27 -5.28 -1.56
CA GLY A 77 -3.69 -6.67 -1.53
C GLY A 77 -2.87 -7.56 -2.46
N ASN A 78 -3.49 -8.64 -2.93
CA ASN A 78 -2.94 -9.53 -3.95
C ASN A 78 -3.81 -9.46 -5.22
N SER A 79 -4.12 -8.24 -5.67
CA SER A 79 -4.86 -8.00 -6.91
C SER A 79 -4.05 -8.41 -8.14
N TYR A 80 -4.75 -8.73 -9.22
CA TYR A 80 -4.12 -8.99 -10.51
C TYR A 80 -3.83 -7.66 -11.22
N TYR A 81 -2.59 -7.49 -11.70
CA TYR A 81 -2.11 -6.19 -12.23
C TYR A 81 -2.97 -5.56 -13.33
N ARG A 82 -3.71 -6.37 -14.11
CA ARG A 82 -4.61 -5.87 -15.15
C ARG A 82 -5.86 -5.21 -14.58
N ASP A 83 -6.31 -5.64 -13.40
CA ASP A 83 -7.39 -4.97 -12.69
C ASP A 83 -6.93 -3.60 -12.21
N ASP A 84 -5.67 -3.44 -11.77
CA ASP A 84 -5.14 -2.14 -11.37
C ASP A 84 -5.11 -1.15 -12.54
N ILE A 85 -4.69 -1.61 -13.73
CA ILE A 85 -4.70 -0.78 -14.96
C ILE A 85 -6.14 -0.35 -15.31
N ARG A 86 -7.11 -1.26 -15.21
CA ARG A 86 -8.52 -0.96 -15.49
C ARG A 86 -9.09 0.02 -14.45
N ARG A 87 -8.83 -0.22 -13.17
CA ARG A 87 -9.31 0.60 -12.04
C ARG A 87 -8.70 1.99 -12.08
N SER A 88 -7.40 2.10 -12.33
CA SER A 88 -6.73 3.41 -12.41
C SER A 88 -7.31 4.26 -13.53
N ALA A 89 -7.54 3.68 -14.72
CA ALA A 89 -8.17 4.38 -15.83
C ALA A 89 -9.56 4.94 -15.47
N LYS A 90 -10.38 4.16 -14.76
CA LYS A 90 -11.70 4.60 -14.28
C LYS A 90 -11.59 5.71 -13.23
N LEU A 91 -10.68 5.58 -12.27
CA LEU A 91 -10.52 6.57 -11.19
C LEU A 91 -9.97 7.91 -11.68
N GLN A 92 -9.16 7.89 -12.74
CA GLN A 92 -8.68 9.11 -13.39
C GLN A 92 -9.81 9.99 -13.93
N GLU A 93 -10.96 9.43 -14.31
CA GLU A 93 -12.13 10.22 -14.73
C GLU A 93 -12.65 11.14 -13.62
N SER A 94 -12.42 10.77 -12.35
CA SER A 94 -12.76 11.56 -11.16
C SER A 94 -11.56 12.30 -10.56
N GLY A 95 -10.38 12.20 -11.21
CA GLY A 95 -9.12 12.76 -10.71
C GLY A 95 -8.60 12.10 -9.44
N ILE A 96 -9.01 10.86 -9.14
CA ILE A 96 -8.52 10.08 -8.00
C ILE A 96 -7.36 9.21 -8.48
N HIS A 97 -6.28 9.19 -7.71
CA HIS A 97 -5.11 8.36 -8.03
C HIS A 97 -5.27 6.95 -7.47
N LEU A 98 -4.84 5.97 -8.25
CA LEU A 98 -4.63 4.60 -7.77
C LEU A 98 -3.14 4.30 -7.68
N VAL A 99 -2.72 3.68 -6.58
CA VAL A 99 -1.38 3.13 -6.40
C VAL A 99 -1.51 1.65 -6.07
N ASP A 100 -0.92 0.78 -6.88
CA ASP A 100 -0.81 -0.66 -6.58
C ASP A 100 0.47 -0.95 -5.80
N CYS A 101 0.36 -1.65 -4.66
CA CYS A 101 1.48 -1.89 -3.76
C CYS A 101 1.59 -3.37 -3.41
N GLY A 102 2.33 -4.11 -4.23
CA GLY A 102 2.69 -5.48 -3.94
C GLY A 102 3.54 -5.57 -2.67
N THR A 103 3.02 -6.25 -1.65
CA THR A 103 3.66 -6.32 -0.31
C THR A 103 4.19 -7.73 -0.02
N SER A 104 5.46 -7.86 0.37
CA SER A 104 6.10 -9.14 0.76
C SER A 104 6.70 -9.08 2.18
N GLY A 105 6.76 -10.23 2.86
CA GLY A 105 7.27 -10.38 4.24
C GLY A 105 6.27 -10.97 5.24
N GLY A 106 4.96 -10.91 4.94
CA GLY A 106 3.91 -11.53 5.75
C GLY A 106 3.93 -11.06 7.21
N VAL A 107 3.71 -12.01 8.14
CA VAL A 107 3.63 -11.72 9.59
C VAL A 107 4.91 -11.10 10.15
N PHE A 108 6.08 -11.35 9.54
CA PHE A 108 7.37 -10.83 10.00
C PHE A 108 7.53 -9.33 9.75
N GLY A 109 6.74 -8.76 8.83
CA GLY A 109 6.92 -7.37 8.42
C GLY A 109 6.56 -6.35 9.50
N LEU A 110 5.77 -6.73 10.51
CA LEU A 110 5.48 -5.82 11.63
C LEU A 110 6.77 -5.34 12.30
N ASP A 111 7.70 -6.26 12.55
CA ASP A 111 8.95 -5.97 13.24
C ASP A 111 10.10 -5.71 12.24
N ARG A 112 10.16 -6.45 11.14
CA ARG A 112 11.28 -6.39 10.18
C ARG A 112 11.06 -5.46 8.99
N GLY A 113 9.85 -4.93 8.81
CA GLY A 113 9.44 -4.18 7.62
C GLY A 113 9.04 -5.08 6.46
N TYR A 114 8.35 -4.49 5.49
CA TYR A 114 7.80 -5.20 4.33
C TYR A 114 8.52 -4.78 3.06
N CYS A 115 8.83 -5.73 2.18
CA CYS A 115 9.30 -5.38 0.85
C CYS A 115 8.11 -4.87 0.02
N LEU A 116 8.21 -3.65 -0.52
CA LEU A 116 7.12 -2.98 -1.24
C LEU A 116 7.47 -2.75 -2.72
N MET A 117 6.61 -3.23 -3.61
CA MET A 117 6.70 -3.07 -5.06
C MET A 117 5.55 -2.17 -5.50
N ILE A 118 5.85 -0.95 -5.96
CA ILE A 118 4.87 0.14 -6.07
C ILE A 118 4.67 0.51 -7.54
N GLY A 119 3.43 0.47 -8.01
CA GLY A 119 3.01 0.97 -9.31
C GLY A 119 2.04 2.15 -9.15
N GLY A 120 2.11 3.12 -10.06
CA GLY A 120 1.17 4.25 -10.04
C GLY A 120 1.69 5.51 -10.69
N GLU A 121 0.97 6.60 -10.50
CA GLU A 121 1.38 7.92 -10.96
C GLU A 121 2.53 8.49 -10.10
N PRO A 122 3.60 9.03 -10.70
CA PRO A 122 4.76 9.50 -9.93
C PRO A 122 4.45 10.51 -8.83
N ALA A 123 3.49 11.41 -9.06
CA ALA A 123 3.11 12.42 -8.06
C ALA A 123 2.46 11.79 -6.82
N ALA A 124 1.51 10.86 -7.02
CA ALA A 124 0.86 10.14 -5.94
C ALA A 124 1.85 9.26 -5.16
N VAL A 125 2.74 8.56 -5.87
CA VAL A 125 3.79 7.74 -5.24
C VAL A 125 4.77 8.59 -4.43
N THR A 126 5.17 9.76 -4.96
CA THR A 126 6.08 10.68 -4.26
C THR A 126 5.42 11.24 -2.99
N HIS A 127 4.13 11.58 -3.06
CA HIS A 127 3.38 12.04 -1.88
C HIS A 127 3.34 10.98 -0.76
N LEU A 128 3.20 9.70 -1.14
CA LEU A 128 3.12 8.57 -0.21
C LEU A 128 4.49 8.00 0.22
N GLU A 129 5.58 8.54 -0.29
CA GLU A 129 6.93 8.04 -0.03
C GLU A 129 7.28 7.91 1.46
N PRO A 130 6.91 8.87 2.34
CA PRO A 130 7.16 8.73 3.78
C PRO A 130 6.45 7.51 4.40
N ILE A 131 5.26 7.14 3.90
CA ILE A 131 4.53 5.97 4.37
C ILE A 131 5.25 4.69 3.94
N PHE A 132 5.71 4.63 2.68
CA PHE A 132 6.46 3.47 2.18
C PHE A 132 7.79 3.28 2.92
N ALA A 133 8.52 4.36 3.17
CA ALA A 133 9.78 4.32 3.92
C ALA A 133 9.58 3.76 5.34
N SER A 134 8.53 4.18 6.05
CA SER A 134 8.19 3.68 7.39
C SER A 134 7.81 2.21 7.42
N VAL A 135 7.13 1.73 6.38
CA VAL A 135 6.68 0.34 6.28
C VAL A 135 7.82 -0.59 5.86
N ALA A 136 8.78 -0.08 5.10
CA ALA A 136 9.91 -0.85 4.59
C ALA A 136 10.91 -1.29 5.69
N PRO A 137 11.81 -2.24 5.39
CA PRO A 137 12.84 -2.71 6.32
C PRO A 137 13.91 -1.67 6.64
N GLY A 138 14.22 -0.78 5.69
CA GLY A 138 15.31 0.18 5.80
C GLY A 138 16.70 -0.42 5.50
N LEU A 139 17.70 0.46 5.44
CA LEU A 139 19.06 0.14 4.99
C LEU A 139 19.73 -0.93 5.85
N GLU A 140 19.50 -0.90 7.17
CA GLU A 140 20.16 -1.78 8.13
C GLU A 140 19.70 -3.25 8.04
N SER A 141 18.66 -3.53 7.23
CA SER A 141 18.14 -4.88 7.05
C SER A 141 19.09 -5.81 6.29
N ALA A 142 20.02 -5.26 5.50
CA ALA A 142 21.03 -6.02 4.76
C ALA A 142 22.28 -5.17 4.45
N PRO A 143 23.47 -5.79 4.27
CA PRO A 143 24.64 -5.08 3.77
C PRO A 143 24.38 -4.47 2.38
N ARG A 144 24.91 -3.27 2.13
CA ARG A 144 24.84 -2.64 0.80
C ARG A 144 25.52 -3.51 -0.25
N SER A 145 24.92 -3.61 -1.43
CA SER A 145 25.51 -4.34 -2.56
C SER A 145 26.88 -3.75 -2.93
N PRO A 146 27.90 -4.59 -3.22
CA PRO A 146 29.22 -4.11 -3.65
C PRO A 146 29.13 -3.09 -4.80
N GLY A 147 29.82 -1.97 -4.66
CA GLY A 147 29.84 -0.89 -5.65
C GLY A 147 28.76 0.19 -5.47
N ARG A 148 27.80 0.03 -4.55
CA ARG A 148 26.88 1.11 -4.17
C ARG A 148 27.61 2.16 -3.33
N THR A 149 27.50 3.42 -3.73
CA THR A 149 28.08 4.58 -3.04
C THR A 149 27.06 5.71 -2.96
N GLY A 150 27.30 6.71 -2.11
CA GLY A 150 26.40 7.86 -1.94
C GLY A 150 25.14 7.56 -1.10
N ALA A 151 24.15 8.45 -1.21
CA ALA A 151 22.86 8.32 -0.51
C ALA A 151 22.15 7.03 -0.95
N PRO A 152 21.55 6.27 -0.03
CA PRO A 152 20.82 5.05 -0.37
C PRO A 152 19.67 5.33 -1.34
N ALA A 153 19.57 4.54 -2.40
CA ALA A 153 18.41 4.58 -3.29
C ALA A 153 17.22 3.84 -2.63
N GLN A 154 15.98 4.10 -3.09
CA GLN A 154 14.77 3.42 -2.61
C GLN A 154 14.92 1.89 -2.57
N CYS A 155 15.49 1.31 -3.63
CA CYS A 155 15.71 -0.14 -3.70
C CYS A 155 16.65 -0.69 -2.61
N GLU A 156 17.53 0.14 -2.03
CA GLU A 156 18.39 -0.24 -0.90
C GLU A 156 17.63 -0.17 0.44
N LEU A 157 16.45 0.43 0.47
CA LEU A 157 15.60 0.58 1.67
C LEU A 157 14.48 -0.46 1.73
N GLY A 158 14.30 -1.26 0.67
CA GLY A 158 13.31 -2.33 0.58
C GLY A 158 11.93 -1.90 0.06
N TYR A 159 11.84 -0.75 -0.61
CA TYR A 159 10.68 -0.39 -1.43
C TYR A 159 11.13 0.14 -2.79
N LEU A 160 10.28 0.01 -3.80
CA LEU A 160 10.66 0.41 -5.16
C LEU A 160 9.45 0.91 -5.94
N PHE A 161 9.57 2.10 -6.54
CA PHE A 161 8.70 2.50 -7.64
C PHE A 161 9.05 1.69 -8.89
N CYS A 162 8.21 0.73 -9.23
CA CYS A 162 8.41 -0.22 -10.31
C CYS A 162 7.95 0.32 -11.67
N GLY A 163 7.06 1.32 -11.70
CA GLY A 163 6.55 1.90 -12.93
C GLY A 163 5.11 2.41 -12.82
N PRO A 164 4.40 2.62 -13.94
CA PRO A 164 3.00 3.05 -13.95
C PRO A 164 2.08 1.99 -13.33
N ASN A 165 0.78 2.30 -13.23
CA ASN A 165 -0.24 1.42 -12.66
C ASN A 165 -0.12 -0.04 -13.17
N GLY A 166 -0.22 -0.98 -12.23
CA GLY A 166 -0.04 -2.41 -12.39
C GLY A 166 1.41 -2.89 -12.24
N SER A 167 2.42 -2.01 -12.30
CA SER A 167 3.82 -2.45 -12.24
C SER A 167 4.18 -3.08 -10.89
N GLY A 168 3.64 -2.57 -9.78
CA GLY A 168 3.91 -3.06 -8.44
C GLY A 168 3.36 -4.47 -8.24
N HIS A 169 2.08 -4.67 -8.52
CA HIS A 169 1.45 -5.99 -8.45
C HIS A 169 2.03 -6.98 -9.48
N PHE A 170 2.46 -6.51 -10.66
CA PHE A 170 3.15 -7.37 -11.63
C PHE A 170 4.47 -7.91 -11.07
N VAL A 171 5.32 -7.05 -10.50
CA VAL A 171 6.59 -7.48 -9.91
C VAL A 171 6.35 -8.41 -8.73
N LYS A 172 5.36 -8.13 -7.87
CA LYS A 172 4.96 -9.02 -6.76
C LYS A 172 4.46 -10.39 -7.23
N MET A 173 3.71 -10.43 -8.33
CA MET A 173 3.28 -11.69 -8.94
C MET A 173 4.48 -12.53 -9.37
N VAL A 174 5.48 -11.93 -10.01
CA VAL A 174 6.72 -12.62 -10.42
C VAL A 174 7.55 -13.04 -9.20
N HIS A 175 7.65 -12.20 -8.17
CA HIS A 175 8.29 -12.55 -6.89
C HIS A 175 7.70 -13.86 -6.33
N ASN A 176 6.36 -13.96 -6.27
CA ASN A 176 5.71 -15.17 -5.79
C ASN A 176 5.98 -16.36 -6.73
N GLY A 177 5.98 -16.17 -8.04
CA GLY A 177 6.34 -17.24 -8.99
C GLY A 177 7.76 -17.80 -8.74
N ILE A 178 8.72 -16.94 -8.42
CA ILE A 178 10.10 -17.33 -8.07
C ILE A 178 10.12 -18.06 -6.72
N GLU A 179 9.40 -17.57 -5.70
CA GLU A 179 9.28 -18.22 -4.39
C GLU A 179 8.84 -19.68 -4.52
N TYR A 180 7.81 -19.94 -5.34
CA TYR A 180 7.32 -21.30 -5.59
C TYR A 180 8.39 -22.18 -6.25
N GLY A 181 9.16 -21.62 -7.20
CA GLY A 181 10.28 -22.33 -7.82
C GLY A 181 11.38 -22.70 -6.84
N MET A 182 11.68 -21.81 -5.88
CA MET A 182 12.66 -22.06 -4.81
C MET A 182 12.17 -23.07 -3.77
N MET A 183 10.88 -23.10 -3.48
CA MET A 183 10.31 -24.11 -2.55
C MET A 183 10.26 -25.51 -3.16
N ALA A 184 10.19 -25.61 -4.49
CA ALA A 184 10.14 -26.87 -5.21
C ALA A 184 11.53 -27.54 -5.40
N SER A 185 12.63 -26.79 -5.20
CA SER A 185 14.01 -27.28 -5.30
C SER A 185 14.51 -27.89 -4.00
#